data_AF-A0A4C1YCL4-F1
#
_entry.id   AF-A0A4C1YCL4-F1
#
_cell.length_a   1.000
_cell.length_b   1.000
_cell.length_c   1.000
_cell.angle_alpha   90.00
_cell.angle_beta   90.00
_cell.angle_gamma   90.00
#
_symmetry.space_group_name_H-M   'P 1'
#
loop_
_entity.id
_entity.type
_entity.pdbx_description
1 polymer ?
#
loop_
_entity_poly.entity_id
_entity_poly.type
_entity_poly.pdbx_seq_one_letter_code
_entity_poly.pdbx_strand_id
1 'polypeptide(L)'
;MDLNGEHSRNMIFYDIKCNLTAQQSFARLRTAFGDEVPCKKTIYNWFAEFKCGAVDLNNELRDGRPSTAMNNKNIDAVRPMIEPDGYVIYHEIRASLDIGMTQIPLILHKYLDMKKLCSRWIPHNLTEAQTTVRVA
;
A
#
# COMPACT_ATOMS: atom_id res chain seq x y z
N MET A 1 -22.98 12.33 14.47
CA MET A 1 -21.76 11.50 14.55
C MET A 1 -21.91 10.50 13.45
N ASP A 2 -21.06 10.56 12.44
CA ASP A 2 -21.22 9.73 11.25
C ASP A 2 -20.76 8.31 11.56
N LEU A 3 -21.59 7.32 11.21
CA LEU A 3 -21.25 5.92 11.39
C LEU A 3 -20.18 5.49 10.37
N ASN A 4 -18.97 5.24 10.86
CA ASN A 4 -17.92 4.56 10.09
C ASN A 4 -18.08 3.02 10.17
N GLY A 5 -17.46 2.30 9.23
CA GLY A 5 -17.43 0.83 9.22
C GLY A 5 -16.81 0.22 10.47
N GLU A 6 -15.82 0.88 11.07
CA GLU A 6 -15.21 0.44 12.34
C GLU A 6 -16.15 0.59 13.52
N HIS A 7 -16.86 1.72 13.64
CA HIS A 7 -17.89 1.91 14.67
C HIS A 7 -18.96 0.81 14.57
N SER A 8 -19.38 0.49 13.34
CA SER A 8 -20.34 -0.58 13.08
C SER A 8 -19.86 -1.94 13.59
N ARG A 9 -18.62 -2.33 13.31
CA ARG A 9 -18.03 -3.59 13.77
C ARG A 9 -17.90 -3.66 15.29
N ASN A 10 -17.45 -2.57 15.92
CA ASN A 10 -17.30 -2.51 17.38
C ASN A 10 -18.64 -2.68 18.09
N MET A 11 -19.70 -2.05 17.57
CA MET A 11 -21.04 -2.24 18.11
C MET A 11 -21.51 -3.68 17.90
N ILE A 12 -21.36 -4.27 16.71
CA ILE A 12 -21.71 -5.67 16.47
C ILE A 12 -20.98 -6.62 17.45
N PHE A 13 -19.70 -6.38 17.69
CA PHE A 13 -18.92 -7.16 18.64
C PHE A 13 -19.44 -7.02 20.08
N TYR A 14 -19.77 -5.80 20.50
CA TYR A 14 -20.42 -5.54 21.78
C TYR A 14 -21.77 -6.26 21.90
N ASP A 15 -22.59 -6.24 20.86
CA ASP A 15 -23.88 -6.95 20.82
C ASP A 15 -23.71 -8.46 21.03
N ILE A 16 -22.68 -9.07 20.41
CA ILE A 16 -22.33 -10.47 20.61
C ILE A 16 -21.94 -10.73 22.06
N LYS A 17 -21.13 -9.86 22.69
CA LYS A 17 -20.76 -9.97 24.11
C LYS A 17 -21.97 -9.81 25.05
N CYS A 18 -22.98 -9.07 24.63
CA CYS A 18 -24.27 -8.97 25.32
C CYS A 18 -25.21 -10.17 25.06
N ASN A 19 -24.74 -11.23 24.38
CA ASN A 19 -25.53 -12.41 23.99
C ASN A 19 -26.76 -12.10 23.12
N LEU A 20 -26.70 -11.01 22.35
CA LEU A 20 -27.76 -10.68 21.38
C LEU A 20 -27.63 -11.54 20.13
N THR A 21 -28.77 -11.81 19.49
CA THR A 21 -28.79 -12.41 18.15
C THR A 21 -28.55 -11.34 17.07
N ALA A 22 -28.09 -11.76 15.89
CA ALA A 22 -27.88 -10.85 14.76
C ALA A 22 -29.15 -10.06 14.37
N GLN A 23 -30.32 -10.67 14.54
CA GLN A 23 -31.60 -10.01 14.29
C GLN A 23 -31.90 -8.92 15.32
N GLN A 24 -31.67 -9.20 16.61
CA GLN A 24 -31.86 -8.21 17.68
C GLN A 24 -30.85 -7.07 17.54
N SER A 25 -29.61 -7.38 17.19
CA SER A 25 -28.57 -6.38 16.92
C SER A 25 -28.96 -5.46 15.77
N PHE A 26 -29.41 -6.01 14.65
CA PHE A 26 -29.89 -5.20 13.51
C PHE A 26 -31.07 -4.29 13.90
N ALA A 27 -32.05 -4.82 14.63
CA ALA A 27 -33.17 -4.01 15.11
C ALA A 27 -32.70 -2.88 16.03
N ARG A 28 -31.79 -3.18 16.96
CA ARG A 28 -31.23 -2.20 17.90
C ARG A 28 -30.46 -1.09 17.18
N LEU A 29 -29.56 -1.46 16.28
CA LEU A 29 -28.79 -0.50 15.49
C LEU A 29 -29.70 0.37 14.64
N ARG A 30 -30.70 -0.23 13.98
CA ARG A 30 -31.68 0.53 13.15
C ARG A 30 -32.52 1.49 13.98
N THR A 31 -32.87 1.13 15.21
CA THR A 31 -33.56 2.05 16.13
C THR A 31 -32.68 3.23 16.55
N ALA A 32 -31.37 3.00 16.74
CA ALA A 32 -30.44 4.03 17.20
C ALA A 32 -29.97 4.98 16.08
N PHE A 33 -29.72 4.44 14.88
CA PHE A 33 -29.06 5.19 13.79
C PHE A 33 -29.84 5.22 12.46
N GLY A 34 -31.05 4.65 12.42
CA GLY A 34 -31.90 4.70 11.23
C GLY A 34 -31.29 3.99 10.03
N ASP A 35 -31.23 4.70 8.89
CA ASP A 35 -30.75 4.17 7.60
C ASP A 35 -29.23 4.28 7.42
N GLU A 36 -28.50 4.89 8.37
CA GLU A 36 -27.03 4.94 8.36
C GLU A 36 -26.38 3.61 8.77
N VAL A 37 -27.18 2.64 9.20
CA VAL A 37 -26.74 1.31 9.65
C VAL A 37 -26.33 0.44 8.47
N PRO A 38 -25.28 -0.39 8.61
CA PRO A 38 -24.96 -1.39 7.60
C PRO A 38 -26.16 -2.28 7.26
N CYS A 39 -26.21 -2.74 6.01
CA CYS A 39 -27.30 -3.60 5.58
C CYS A 39 -27.35 -4.88 6.44
N LYS A 40 -28.54 -5.47 6.58
CA LYS A 40 -28.76 -6.70 7.37
C LYS A 40 -27.74 -7.80 7.02
N LYS A 41 -27.41 -7.96 5.73
CA LYS A 41 -26.43 -8.95 5.27
C LYS A 41 -25.03 -8.71 5.86
N THR A 42 -24.58 -7.45 5.91
CA THR A 42 -23.28 -7.08 6.48
C THR A 42 -23.19 -7.45 7.96
N ILE A 43 -24.24 -7.15 8.73
CA ILE A 43 -24.29 -7.49 10.16
C ILE A 43 -24.24 -9.00 10.37
N TYR A 44 -25.00 -9.77 9.59
CA TYR A 44 -24.98 -11.23 9.70
C TYR A 44 -23.62 -11.84 9.35
N ASN A 45 -22.94 -11.32 8.33
CA ASN A 45 -21.59 -11.77 7.98
C ASN A 45 -20.60 -11.53 9.13
N TRP A 46 -20.59 -10.32 9.72
CA TRP A 46 -19.73 -10.03 10.87
C TRP A 46 -20.05 -10.92 12.09
N PHE A 47 -21.33 -11.21 12.33
CA PHE A 47 -21.73 -12.15 13.37
C PHE A 47 -21.17 -13.55 13.13
N ALA A 48 -21.12 -14.01 11.87
CA ALA A 48 -20.54 -15.30 11.53
C ALA A 48 -19.01 -15.29 11.72
N GLU A 49 -18.33 -14.24 11.25
CA GLU A 49 -16.87 -14.10 11.39
C GLU A 49 -16.42 -14.05 12.86
N PHE A 50 -17.09 -13.24 13.69
CA PHE A 50 -16.79 -13.16 15.12
C PHE A 50 -17.08 -14.48 15.86
N LYS A 51 -18.12 -15.22 15.47
CA LYS A 51 -18.39 -16.56 16.02
C LYS A 51 -17.35 -17.60 15.59
N CYS A 52 -16.78 -17.44 14.41
CA CYS A 52 -15.67 -18.27 13.91
C CYS A 52 -14.31 -17.89 14.54
N GLY A 53 -14.26 -16.95 15.49
CA GLY A 53 -13.04 -16.61 16.23
C GLY A 53 -12.23 -15.47 15.62
N ALA A 54 -12.82 -14.65 14.74
CA ALA A 54 -12.16 -13.42 14.28
C ALA A 54 -11.89 -12.49 15.47
N VAL A 55 -10.62 -12.14 15.69
CA VAL A 55 -10.17 -11.28 16.80
C VAL A 55 -9.99 -9.83 16.35
N ASP A 56 -9.78 -9.60 15.06
CA ASP A 56 -9.44 -8.27 14.55
C ASP A 56 -10.69 -7.48 14.14
N LEU A 57 -10.83 -6.28 14.72
CA LEU A 57 -11.93 -5.34 14.46
C LEU A 57 -11.62 -4.39 13.30
N ASN A 58 -10.37 -4.40 12.83
CA ASN A 58 -9.96 -3.64 11.68
C ASN A 58 -10.37 -4.35 10.39
N ASN A 59 -10.54 -3.59 9.32
CA ASN A 59 -10.48 -4.22 8.01
C ASN A 59 -9.11 -4.91 7.94
N GLU A 60 -9.08 -6.21 7.66
CA GLU A 60 -7.87 -6.81 7.12
C GLU A 60 -7.37 -5.87 6.03
N LEU A 61 -6.07 -5.58 6.04
CA LEU A 61 -5.43 -4.81 4.97
C LEU A 61 -5.88 -5.47 3.67
N ARG A 62 -6.79 -4.79 2.96
CA ARG A 62 -7.14 -5.23 1.63
C ARG A 62 -5.84 -5.08 0.87
N ASP A 63 -5.21 -6.20 0.56
CA ASP A 63 -4.37 -6.30 -0.60
C ASP A 63 -5.27 -5.88 -1.76
N GLY A 64 -5.23 -4.58 -2.07
CA GLY A 64 -5.78 -4.07 -3.31
C GLY A 64 -5.16 -4.89 -4.43
N ARG A 65 -5.83 -4.97 -5.57
CA ARG A 65 -5.29 -5.67 -6.75
C ARG A 65 -3.83 -5.21 -6.94
N PRO A 66 -2.81 -6.07 -6.76
CA PRO A 66 -1.47 -5.72 -7.18
C PRO A 66 -1.60 -5.38 -8.67
N SER A 67 -1.23 -4.16 -9.07
CA SER A 67 -1.37 -3.76 -10.47
C SER A 67 -0.71 -4.86 -11.30
N THR A 68 -1.39 -5.41 -12.29
CA THR A 68 -0.99 -6.66 -12.96
C THR A 68 0.41 -6.60 -13.62
N ALA A 69 1.07 -5.43 -13.67
CA ALA A 69 2.45 -5.26 -14.11
C ALA A 69 3.50 -5.12 -12.97
N MET A 70 3.10 -5.34 -11.71
CA MET A 70 3.96 -5.43 -10.54
C MET A 70 4.37 -6.89 -10.30
N ASN A 71 5.21 -7.41 -11.19
CA ASN A 71 5.79 -8.74 -11.06
C ASN A 71 7.13 -8.63 -10.31
N ASN A 72 7.41 -9.54 -9.37
CA ASN A 72 8.73 -9.62 -8.72
C ASN A 72 9.85 -9.68 -9.77
N LYS A 73 9.60 -10.34 -10.91
CA LYS A 73 10.50 -10.36 -12.07
C LYS A 73 10.90 -8.96 -12.57
N ASN A 74 9.95 -8.02 -12.62
CA ASN A 74 10.21 -6.66 -13.07
C ASN A 74 11.01 -5.87 -12.03
N ILE A 75 10.73 -6.09 -10.74
CA ILE A 75 11.48 -5.46 -9.64
C ILE A 75 12.93 -5.95 -9.66
N ASP A 76 13.12 -7.26 -9.79
CA ASP A 76 14.44 -7.91 -9.85
C ASP A 76 15.22 -7.53 -11.12
N ALA A 77 14.53 -7.22 -12.22
CA ALA A 77 15.15 -6.79 -13.46
C ALA A 77 15.55 -5.29 -13.47
N VAL A 78 14.83 -4.43 -12.74
CA VAL A 78 15.17 -2.99 -12.66
C VAL A 78 16.46 -2.74 -11.87
N ARG A 79 16.70 -3.52 -10.79
CA ARG A 79 17.89 -3.38 -9.94
C ARG A 79 19.22 -3.43 -10.72
N PRO A 80 19.53 -4.47 -11.52
CA PRO A 80 20.78 -4.57 -12.25
C PRO A 80 20.89 -3.57 -13.41
N MET A 81 19.80 -2.92 -13.83
CA MET A 81 19.90 -1.83 -14.81
C MET A 81 20.49 -0.56 -14.19
N ILE A 82 20.24 -0.29 -12.90
CA ILE A 82 20.57 0.98 -12.24
C ILE A 82 21.86 0.88 -11.40
N GLU A 83 22.18 -0.28 -10.86
CA GLU A 83 23.43 -0.48 -10.11
C GLU A 83 24.71 -0.08 -10.88
N PRO A 84 24.87 -0.39 -12.18
CA PRO A 84 26.07 0.01 -12.92
C PRO A 84 26.04 1.48 -13.39
N ASP A 85 24.86 2.05 -13.62
CA ASP A 85 24.69 3.43 -14.09
C ASP A 85 23.56 4.15 -13.35
N GLY A 86 23.94 5.14 -12.53
CA GLY A 86 23.00 5.97 -11.77
C GLY A 86 22.24 7.00 -12.62
N TYR A 87 22.55 7.14 -13.92
CA TYR A 87 21.93 8.13 -14.81
C TYR A 87 20.82 7.57 -15.69
N VAL A 88 20.44 6.30 -15.51
CA VAL A 88 19.39 5.64 -16.30
C VAL A 88 18.08 6.41 -16.27
N ILE A 89 17.55 6.70 -17.45
CA ILE A 89 16.32 7.47 -17.63
C ILE A 89 15.12 6.51 -17.66
N TYR A 90 13.96 6.95 -17.15
CA TYR A 90 12.74 6.12 -17.15
C TYR A 90 12.35 5.59 -18.53
N HIS A 91 12.71 6.29 -19.61
CA HIS A 91 12.46 5.84 -20.98
C HIS A 91 13.25 4.57 -21.34
N GLU A 92 14.47 4.43 -20.83
CA GLU A 92 15.33 3.26 -21.08
C GLU A 92 14.79 2.04 -20.34
N ILE A 93 14.39 2.21 -19.07
CA ILE A 93 13.74 1.16 -18.27
C ILE A 93 12.46 0.67 -18.96
N ARG A 94 11.65 1.61 -19.46
CA ARG A 94 10.44 1.27 -20.23
C ARG A 94 10.79 0.51 -21.50
N ALA A 95 11.78 0.96 -22.26
CA ALA A 95 12.16 0.31 -23.52
C ALA A 95 12.68 -1.12 -23.29
N SER A 96 13.37 -1.37 -22.18
CA SER A 96 13.92 -2.70 -21.88
C SER A 96 12.92 -3.67 -21.27
N LEU A 97 12.00 -3.19 -20.42
CA LEU A 97 11.13 -4.05 -19.61
C LEU A 97 9.64 -3.96 -19.98
N ASP A 98 9.29 -3.09 -20.92
CA ASP A 98 7.92 -2.77 -21.34
C ASP A 98 6.98 -2.46 -20.15
N ILE A 99 7.52 -1.75 -19.17
CA ILE A 99 6.79 -1.34 -17.96
C ILE A 99 6.10 0.01 -18.20
N GLY A 100 4.90 0.19 -17.65
CA GLY A 100 4.20 1.46 -17.70
C GLY A 100 4.98 2.58 -17.01
N MET A 101 5.03 3.77 -17.62
CA MET A 101 5.74 4.95 -17.07
C MET A 101 5.33 5.32 -15.64
N THR A 102 4.07 5.08 -15.27
CA THR A 102 3.55 5.34 -13.92
C THR A 102 4.04 4.35 -12.88
N GLN A 103 4.53 3.18 -13.30
CA GLN A 103 4.96 2.10 -12.42
C GLN A 103 6.45 2.17 -12.09
N ILE A 104 7.27 2.72 -13.00
CA ILE A 104 8.71 2.87 -12.79
C ILE A 104 9.02 3.65 -11.50
N PRO A 105 8.41 4.85 -11.25
CA PRO A 105 8.62 5.56 -9.99
C PRO A 105 8.19 4.76 -8.76
N LEU A 106 7.11 3.98 -8.86
CA LEU A 106 6.64 3.13 -7.75
C LEU A 106 7.66 2.04 -7.43
N ILE A 107 8.20 1.35 -8.43
CA ILE A 107 9.22 0.32 -8.25
C ILE A 107 10.47 0.90 -7.58
N LEU A 108 10.97 2.03 -8.10
CA LEU A 108 12.16 2.69 -7.57
C LEU A 108 11.97 3.13 -6.11
N HIS A 109 10.90 3.88 -5.83
CA HIS A 109 10.72 4.49 -4.50
C HIS A 109 10.18 3.54 -3.45
N LYS A 110 9.22 2.66 -3.79
CA LYS A 110 8.50 1.83 -2.81
C LYS A 110 9.14 0.45 -2.63
N TYR A 111 9.75 -0.12 -3.66
CA TYR A 111 10.25 -1.51 -3.63
C TYR A 111 11.77 -1.60 -3.56
N LEU A 112 12.47 -0.67 -4.22
CA LEU A 112 13.93 -0.59 -4.17
C LEU A 112 14.45 0.44 -3.15
N ASP A 113 13.55 1.20 -2.50
CA ASP A 113 13.86 2.28 -1.56
C ASP A 113 14.88 3.30 -2.12
N MET A 114 14.81 3.54 -3.44
CA MET A 114 15.70 4.45 -4.15
C MET A 114 15.13 5.87 -4.15
N LYS A 115 16.03 6.85 -4.08
CA LYS A 115 15.69 8.28 -4.22
C LYS A 115 16.45 8.86 -5.39
N LYS A 116 15.76 9.69 -6.17
CA LYS A 116 16.40 10.47 -7.23
C LYS A 116 17.23 11.57 -6.58
N LEU A 117 18.53 11.58 -6.84
CA LEU A 117 19.44 12.62 -6.41
C LEU A 117 19.89 13.44 -7.62
N CYS A 118 20.09 14.74 -7.41
CA CYS A 118 20.74 15.58 -8.41
C CYS A 118 22.26 15.46 -8.25
N SER A 119 22.97 15.23 -9.35
CA SER A 119 24.44 15.24 -9.34
C SER A 119 24.95 16.61 -8.91
N ARG A 120 26.07 16.61 -8.19
CA ARG A 120 26.75 17.85 -7.81
C ARG A 120 27.41 18.47 -9.05
N TRP A 121 27.34 19.79 -9.16
CA TRP A 121 28.04 20.50 -10.22
C TRP A 121 29.55 20.42 -9.99
N ILE A 122 30.28 20.03 -11.01
CA ILE A 122 31.75 19.94 -10.98
C ILE A 122 32.29 21.11 -11.81
N PRO A 123 33.05 22.05 -11.21
CA PRO A 123 33.49 23.25 -11.92
C PRO A 123 34.41 23.00 -13.11
N HIS A 124 35.29 22.00 -13.00
CA HIS A 124 36.27 21.67 -14.02
C HIS A 124 36.45 20.15 -14.06
N ASN A 125 36.57 19.61 -15.27
CA ASN A 125 36.93 18.21 -15.46
C ASN A 125 38.45 18.07 -15.30
N LEU A 126 38.88 17.57 -14.14
CA LEU A 126 40.31 17.47 -13.82
C LEU A 126 40.95 16.29 -14.56
N THR A 127 42.19 16.48 -15.01
CA THR A 127 43.01 15.36 -15.47
C THR A 127 43.59 14.57 -14.29
N GLU A 128 44.04 13.34 -14.53
CA GLU A 128 44.67 12.51 -13.48
C GLU A 128 45.86 13.22 -12.82
N ALA A 129 46.69 13.90 -13.61
CA ALA A 129 47.83 14.68 -13.12
C ALA A 129 47.40 15.87 -12.23
N GLN A 130 46.26 16.51 -12.52
CA GLN A 130 45.72 17.58 -11.67
C GLN A 130 45.11 17.03 -10.38
N THR A 131 44.55 15.82 -10.44
CA THR A 131 43.98 15.13 -9.27
C THR A 131 45.07 14.74 -8.29
N THR A 132 46.18 14.16 -8.76
CA THR A 132 47.31 13.76 -7.89
C THR A 132 47.93 14.93 -7.15
N VAL A 133 48.08 16.09 -7.81
CA VAL A 133 48.62 17.32 -7.18
C VAL A 133 47.70 17.89 -6.09
N ARG A 134 46.38 17.67 -6.19
CA ARG A 134 45.40 18.22 -5.23
C ARG A 134 45.13 17.31 -4.02
N VAL A 135 45.40 16.01 -4.15
CA VAL A 135 45.15 15.01 -3.10
C VAL A 135 46.42 14.69 -2.29
N ALA A 136 47.61 15.05 -2.82
CA ALA A 136 48.88 15.02 -2.09
C ALA A 136 48.93 16.08 -0.98
#